data_AF-A0AAD2G9P9-F1
#
_entry.id   AF-A0AAD2G9P9-F1
#
_cell.length_a   1.000
_cell.length_b   1.000
_cell.length_c   1.000
_cell.angle_alpha   90.00
_cell.angle_beta   90.00
_cell.angle_gamma   90.00
#
_symmetry.space_group_name_H-M   'P 1'
#
loop_
_entity.id
_entity.type
_entity.pdbx_description
1 polymer ?
#
loop_
_entity_poly.entity_id
_entity_poly.type
_entity_poly.pdbx_seq_one_letter_code
_entity_poly.pdbx_strand_id
1 'polypeptide(L)'
;MLTLSLYFCLLLPMPLLQLGECFSCNNNLPFLKTRGKSKSSVSSLFAQEESDSEEAVAVDPNAVNVLGTPLQCCCSDVGGSGIGTGFYRNGFCSTGEQDLGRHTVCCKVTDKFLKFSKAVGNDLSTAMPEYHFPGLKEGDIWCLCAQRWAQAYSAEMAPKIFLQATHEKTLDYAPIEILKEFALDKEEAEKILQELNDKRDQLNNLL
;
A
#
# COMPACT_ATOMS: atom_id res chain seq x y z
N MET A 1 -27.29 -41.56 28.80
CA MET A 1 -27.49 -40.34 27.98
C MET A 1 -26.42 -39.33 28.40
N LEU A 2 -25.69 -38.83 27.40
CA LEU A 2 -24.54 -37.91 27.37
C LEU A 2 -24.50 -36.83 28.47
N THR A 3 -23.49 -36.84 29.37
CA THR A 3 -22.22 -36.03 29.40
C THR A 3 -22.35 -34.53 29.68
N LEU A 4 -21.98 -34.17 30.92
CA LEU A 4 -21.09 -33.09 31.39
C LEU A 4 -21.02 -31.75 30.62
N SER A 5 -21.52 -30.72 31.31
CA SER A 5 -20.87 -29.42 31.61
C SER A 5 -19.68 -29.00 30.73
N LEU A 6 -19.94 -28.17 29.74
CA LEU A 6 -18.96 -27.33 29.05
C LEU A 6 -19.31 -25.86 29.29
N TYR A 7 -19.00 -25.36 30.49
CA TYR A 7 -18.91 -23.93 30.78
C TYR A 7 -17.60 -23.68 31.52
N PHE A 8 -16.49 -23.91 30.81
CA PHE A 8 -15.16 -23.51 31.27
C PHE A 8 -14.27 -23.22 30.05
N CYS A 9 -14.45 -22.03 29.46
CA CYS A 9 -13.44 -21.35 28.65
C CYS A 9 -13.88 -19.90 28.38
N LEU A 10 -14.04 -19.14 29.46
CA LEU A 10 -13.63 -17.73 29.42
C LEU A 10 -12.11 -17.72 29.54
N LEU A 11 -11.47 -16.76 28.88
CA LEU A 11 -10.04 -16.43 28.93
C LEU A 11 -9.15 -17.16 27.90
N LEU A 12 -9.34 -16.84 26.62
CA LEU A 12 -8.19 -16.69 25.73
C LEU A 12 -8.12 -15.22 25.31
N PRO A 13 -6.97 -14.55 25.46
CA PRO A 13 -6.80 -13.19 24.99
C PRO A 13 -6.95 -13.20 23.46
N MET A 14 -7.83 -12.35 22.95
CA MET A 14 -7.81 -11.97 21.53
C MET A 14 -6.37 -11.55 21.20
N PRO A 15 -5.68 -12.23 20.27
CA PRO A 15 -4.40 -11.74 19.82
C PRO A 15 -4.68 -10.38 19.19
N LEU A 16 -3.97 -9.35 19.68
CA LEU A 16 -3.83 -8.10 18.95
C LEU A 16 -3.59 -8.46 17.48
N LEU A 17 -4.46 -8.00 16.59
CA LEU A 17 -4.10 -7.86 15.18
C LEU A 17 -3.01 -6.79 15.13
N GLN A 18 -1.80 -7.22 15.47
CA GLN A 18 -0.60 -6.56 15.00
C GLN A 18 -0.73 -6.64 13.48
N LEU A 19 -0.85 -5.47 12.82
CA LEU A 19 -0.74 -5.37 11.37
C LEU A 19 0.53 -6.13 10.98
N GLY A 20 0.33 -7.38 10.55
CA GLY A 20 1.43 -8.28 10.28
C GLY A 20 2.31 -7.63 9.24
N GLU A 21 3.61 -7.59 9.51
CA GLU A 21 4.61 -7.27 8.50
C GLU A 21 4.21 -8.00 7.22
N CYS A 22 3.92 -7.24 6.15
CA CYS A 22 3.61 -7.86 4.88
C CYS A 22 4.85 -8.66 4.49
N PHE A 23 4.76 -10.00 4.55
CA PHE A 23 5.86 -10.92 4.28
C PHE A 23 6.52 -10.65 2.92
N SER A 24 5.78 -10.01 2.03
CA SER A 24 6.20 -9.66 0.68
C SER A 24 6.95 -8.31 0.58
N CYS A 25 6.82 -7.42 1.58
CA CYS A 25 7.61 -6.16 1.62
C CYS A 25 9.01 -6.37 2.23
N ASN A 26 9.22 -7.50 2.92
CA ASN A 26 10.51 -7.89 3.45
C ASN A 26 11.13 -8.98 2.55
N ASN A 27 11.95 -8.52 1.59
CA ASN A 27 12.84 -9.29 0.71
C ASN A 27 12.28 -9.84 -0.62
N ASN A 28 12.96 -9.42 -1.70
CA ASN A 28 13.24 -10.17 -2.93
C ASN A 28 12.06 -10.85 -3.65
N LEU A 29 11.20 -10.06 -4.29
CA LEU A 29 10.44 -10.53 -5.45
C LEU A 29 11.36 -10.50 -6.70
N PRO A 30 11.63 -11.65 -7.35
CA PRO A 30 12.51 -11.70 -8.50
C PRO A 30 11.83 -11.05 -9.71
N PHE A 31 12.42 -9.96 -10.22
CA PHE A 31 11.95 -9.29 -11.43
C PHE A 31 12.21 -10.15 -12.68
N LEU A 32 11.16 -10.51 -13.42
CA LEU A 32 11.29 -11.08 -14.75
C LEU A 32 11.71 -9.99 -15.74
N LYS A 33 13.00 -10.00 -16.12
CA LYS A 33 13.61 -9.13 -17.13
C LYS A 33 12.76 -9.05 -18.41
N THR A 34 12.34 -7.85 -18.80
CA THR A 34 11.83 -7.59 -20.15
C THR A 34 12.96 -7.73 -21.18
N ARG A 35 12.75 -8.57 -22.20
CA ARG A 35 13.67 -8.81 -23.33
C ARG A 35 14.03 -7.51 -24.07
N GLY A 36 15.30 -7.11 -24.01
CA GLY A 36 15.95 -6.11 -24.87
C GLY A 36 17.06 -6.76 -25.71
N LYS A 37 17.18 -6.35 -26.96
CA LYS A 37 17.83 -7.06 -28.09
C LYS A 37 19.37 -7.16 -28.01
N SER A 38 19.86 -8.26 -28.61
CA SER A 38 21.21 -8.55 -29.13
C SER A 38 22.06 -7.33 -29.51
N LYS A 39 23.35 -7.36 -29.13
CA LYS A 39 24.47 -7.24 -30.07
C LYS A 39 25.78 -7.81 -29.51
N SER A 40 26.55 -8.30 -30.45
CA SER A 40 27.76 -9.10 -30.38
C SER A 40 29.03 -8.34 -30.03
N SER A 41 29.98 -9.10 -29.47
CA SER A 41 31.39 -9.20 -29.87
C SER A 41 32.47 -8.49 -29.05
N VAL A 42 33.39 -9.35 -28.61
CA VAL A 42 34.83 -9.26 -28.29
C VAL A 42 35.36 -8.45 -27.09
N SER A 43 36.06 -9.24 -26.26
CA SER A 43 37.48 -9.11 -25.89
C SER A 43 37.87 -8.35 -24.62
N SER A 44 38.54 -9.13 -23.76
CA SER A 44 39.74 -8.84 -22.96
C SER A 44 39.63 -8.03 -21.65
N LEU A 45 39.84 -8.79 -20.58
CA LEU A 45 40.88 -8.65 -19.54
C LEU A 45 40.70 -7.58 -18.43
N PHE A 46 40.61 -8.12 -17.21
CA PHE A 46 40.86 -7.54 -15.87
C PHE A 46 39.95 -6.42 -15.39
N ALA A 47 39.05 -6.75 -14.46
CA ALA A 47 38.91 -6.05 -13.18
C ALA A 47 38.00 -6.89 -12.26
N GLN A 48 38.19 -6.71 -10.97
CA GLN A 48 37.53 -7.42 -9.88
C GLN A 48 36.00 -7.30 -9.97
N GLU A 49 35.28 -8.41 -9.83
CA GLU A 49 33.82 -8.41 -9.60
C GLU A 49 33.55 -8.97 -8.20
N GLU A 50 33.63 -8.08 -7.20
CA GLU A 50 32.75 -8.13 -6.03
C GLU A 50 31.76 -6.97 -6.19
N SER A 51 30.56 -7.27 -6.70
CA SER A 51 29.33 -6.54 -6.38
C SER A 51 28.16 -7.24 -7.06
N ASP A 52 27.67 -8.32 -6.46
CA ASP A 52 26.26 -8.66 -6.62
C ASP A 52 25.47 -7.63 -5.80
N SER A 53 25.33 -6.41 -6.33
CA SER A 53 24.38 -5.45 -5.81
C SER A 53 22.99 -5.98 -6.17
N GLU A 54 22.35 -6.64 -5.21
CA GLU A 54 20.89 -6.75 -5.15
C GLU A 54 20.34 -5.32 -5.25
N GLU A 55 19.89 -4.93 -6.44
CA GLU A 55 19.30 -3.61 -6.67
C GLU A 55 17.89 -3.63 -6.07
N ALA A 56 17.82 -3.47 -4.75
CA ALA A 56 16.59 -3.32 -3.99
C ALA A 56 15.82 -2.13 -4.57
N VAL A 57 14.56 -2.36 -4.97
CA VAL A 57 13.70 -1.33 -5.56
C VAL A 57 13.65 -0.13 -4.61
N ALA A 58 14.11 1.04 -5.08
CA ALA A 58 14.26 2.23 -4.25
C ALA A 58 12.91 2.68 -3.68
N VAL A 59 12.70 2.41 -2.39
CA VAL A 59 11.66 3.06 -1.59
C VAL A 59 12.18 4.46 -1.29
N ASP A 60 11.38 5.49 -1.53
CA ASP A 60 11.74 6.85 -1.14
C ASP A 60 11.74 6.93 0.40
N PRO A 61 12.91 7.07 1.06
CA PRO A 61 12.98 7.10 2.52
C PRO A 61 12.33 8.34 3.12
N ASN A 62 12.05 9.36 2.30
CA ASN A 62 11.44 10.61 2.71
C ASN A 62 9.93 10.66 2.41
N ALA A 63 9.36 9.59 1.85
CA ALA A 63 7.92 9.55 1.62
C ALA A 63 7.17 9.52 2.95
N VAL A 64 6.20 10.43 3.08
CA VAL A 64 5.38 10.56 4.28
C VAL A 64 3.92 10.25 3.98
N ASN A 65 3.24 9.68 4.96
CA ASN A 65 1.81 9.40 4.90
C ASN A 65 0.98 10.62 5.30
N VAL A 66 -0.34 10.51 5.16
CA VAL A 66 -1.30 11.59 5.51
C VAL A 66 -1.33 11.97 6.99
N LEU A 67 -0.65 11.22 7.86
CA LEU A 67 -0.50 11.53 9.30
C LEU A 67 0.79 12.31 9.58
N GLY A 68 1.64 12.53 8.57
CA GLY A 68 2.95 13.18 8.72
C GLY A 68 4.05 12.26 9.28
N THR A 69 3.85 10.94 9.26
CA THR A 69 4.87 9.95 9.63
C THR A 69 5.41 9.22 8.39
N PRO A 70 6.52 8.44 8.49
CA PRO A 70 7.03 7.69 7.35
C PRO A 70 5.98 6.79 6.71
N LEU A 71 5.97 6.75 5.37
CA LEU A 71 5.01 5.98 4.59
C LEU A 71 5.21 4.47 4.82
N GLN A 72 4.16 3.79 5.27
CA GLN A 72 4.18 2.33 5.44
C GLN A 72 3.88 1.59 4.12
N CYS A 73 4.25 0.31 4.07
CA CYS A 73 3.97 -0.55 2.93
C CYS A 73 2.46 -0.76 2.77
N CYS A 74 1.96 -0.69 1.54
CA CYS A 74 0.58 -1.00 1.19
C CYS A 74 0.36 -2.51 0.92
N CYS A 75 1.45 -3.29 0.78
CA CYS A 75 1.58 -4.71 0.39
C CYS A 75 2.06 -4.91 -1.06
N SER A 76 2.97 -5.86 -1.26
CA SER A 76 3.61 -6.15 -2.56
C SER A 76 3.18 -7.46 -3.22
N ASP A 77 2.05 -8.06 -2.81
CA ASP A 77 1.54 -9.27 -3.46
C ASP A 77 0.02 -9.26 -3.57
N VAL A 78 -0.47 -8.98 -4.77
CA VAL A 78 -1.89 -8.82 -5.06
C VAL A 78 -2.44 -10.14 -5.57
N GLY A 79 -3.33 -10.75 -4.80
CA GLY A 79 -3.93 -12.04 -5.13
C GLY A 79 -2.94 -13.21 -5.26
N GLY A 80 -1.75 -13.14 -4.66
CA GLY A 80 -0.72 -14.18 -4.77
C GLY A 80 0.05 -14.15 -6.11
N SER A 81 0.00 -13.03 -6.83
CA SER A 81 0.63 -12.88 -8.15
C SER A 81 2.14 -12.61 -8.10
N GLY A 82 2.68 -12.23 -6.94
CA GLY A 82 4.04 -11.72 -6.80
C GLY A 82 4.23 -10.33 -7.43
N ILE A 83 3.13 -9.62 -7.74
CA ILE A 83 3.17 -8.28 -8.31
C ILE A 83 2.92 -7.25 -7.20
N GLY A 84 3.88 -6.33 -7.05
CA GLY A 84 3.77 -5.23 -6.11
C GLY A 84 2.75 -4.18 -6.54
N THR A 85 2.02 -3.61 -5.57
CA THR A 85 1.21 -2.42 -5.83
C THR A 85 2.07 -1.15 -5.97
N GLY A 86 1.42 -0.01 -6.18
CA GLY A 86 2.08 1.29 -6.34
C GLY A 86 2.49 1.56 -7.78
N PHE A 87 2.65 2.84 -8.12
CA PHE A 87 3.08 3.25 -9.46
C PHE A 87 4.43 2.61 -9.85
N TYR A 88 5.37 2.57 -8.91
CA TYR A 88 6.70 1.97 -9.07
C TYR A 88 6.74 0.45 -8.86
N ARG A 89 5.60 -0.19 -8.57
CA ARG A 89 5.49 -1.64 -8.29
C ARG A 89 6.37 -2.13 -7.13
N ASN A 90 6.67 -1.25 -6.18
CA ASN A 90 7.51 -1.53 -5.01
C ASN A 90 6.71 -1.85 -3.73
N GLY A 91 5.37 -1.89 -3.81
CA GLY A 91 4.51 -2.15 -2.65
C GLY A 91 4.11 -0.91 -1.85
N PHE A 92 4.59 0.28 -2.23
CA PHE A 92 4.28 1.54 -1.55
C PHE A 92 3.44 2.45 -2.44
N CYS A 93 2.57 3.26 -1.84
CA CYS A 93 1.82 4.30 -2.54
C CYS A 93 2.64 5.59 -2.69
N SER A 94 3.95 5.47 -2.95
CA SER A 94 4.83 6.58 -3.24
C SER A 94 4.56 7.12 -4.66
N THR A 95 4.82 8.41 -4.85
CA THR A 95 4.51 9.11 -6.11
C THR A 95 5.61 10.11 -6.44
N GLY A 96 5.81 10.39 -7.73
CA GLY A 96 6.77 11.37 -8.22
C GLY A 96 6.20 12.18 -9.37
N GLU A 97 7.04 12.89 -10.13
CA GLU A 97 6.58 13.71 -11.26
C GLU A 97 5.99 12.88 -12.41
N GLN A 98 6.44 11.63 -12.56
CA GLN A 98 6.00 10.72 -13.61
C GLN A 98 4.60 10.13 -13.34
N ASP A 99 4.19 10.08 -12.08
CA ASP A 99 2.90 9.55 -11.67
C ASP A 99 1.83 10.65 -11.72
N LEU A 100 1.36 10.92 -12.93
CA LEU A 100 0.29 11.89 -13.18
C LEU A 100 -1.06 11.45 -12.56
N GLY A 101 -1.24 10.14 -12.38
CA GLY A 101 -2.45 9.58 -11.78
C GLY A 101 -2.51 9.74 -10.26
N ARG A 102 -1.37 10.01 -9.61
CA ARG A 102 -1.22 10.10 -8.15
C ARG A 102 -1.75 8.85 -7.46
N HIS A 103 -1.09 7.71 -7.68
CA HIS A 103 -1.40 6.43 -7.04
C HIS A 103 -1.00 6.42 -5.56
N THR A 104 -1.60 7.33 -4.78
CA THR A 104 -1.20 7.66 -3.41
C THR A 104 -2.12 7.08 -2.35
N VAL A 105 -3.25 6.46 -2.72
CA VAL A 105 -4.25 5.97 -1.78
C VAL A 105 -4.14 4.46 -1.60
N CYS A 106 -3.67 4.02 -0.44
CA CYS A 106 -3.68 2.59 -0.12
C CYS A 106 -5.09 2.17 0.29
N CYS A 107 -5.76 1.39 -0.55
CA CYS A 107 -7.14 0.98 -0.30
C CYS A 107 -7.33 -0.54 -0.36
N LYS A 108 -8.28 -1.03 0.43
CA LYS A 108 -8.80 -2.40 0.32
C LYS A 108 -10.01 -2.39 -0.59
N VAL A 109 -9.86 -2.90 -1.81
CA VAL A 109 -10.92 -2.80 -2.82
C VAL A 109 -12.10 -3.70 -2.48
N THR A 110 -13.29 -3.26 -2.89
CA THR A 110 -14.55 -4.00 -2.71
C THR A 110 -15.19 -4.26 -4.07
N ASP A 111 -16.03 -5.29 -4.17
CA ASP A 111 -16.78 -5.58 -5.39
C ASP A 111 -17.65 -4.38 -5.84
N LYS A 112 -18.22 -3.66 -4.87
CA LYS A 112 -19.00 -2.43 -5.11
C LYS A 112 -18.14 -1.36 -5.79
N PHE A 113 -16.94 -1.11 -5.26
CA PHE A 113 -16.00 -0.17 -5.85
C PHE A 113 -15.51 -0.62 -7.24
N LEU A 114 -15.15 -1.89 -7.42
CA LEU A 114 -14.63 -2.40 -8.70
C LEU A 114 -15.66 -2.27 -9.83
N LYS A 115 -16.93 -2.58 -9.54
CA LYS A 115 -18.05 -2.39 -10.49
C LYS A 115 -18.23 -0.92 -10.86
N PHE A 116 -18.25 -0.02 -9.88
CA PHE A 116 -18.32 1.42 -10.11
C PHE A 116 -17.14 1.93 -10.93
N SER A 117 -15.92 1.58 -10.54
CA SER A 117 -14.67 2.01 -11.17
C SER A 117 -14.65 1.61 -12.64
N LYS A 118 -15.04 0.37 -12.96
CA LYS A 118 -15.19 -0.11 -14.34
C LYS A 118 -16.23 0.69 -15.13
N ALA A 119 -17.40 0.97 -14.53
CA ALA A 119 -18.46 1.73 -15.18
C ALA A 119 -18.07 3.18 -15.52
N VAL A 120 -17.15 3.78 -14.75
CA VAL A 120 -16.61 5.14 -15.00
C VAL A 120 -15.26 5.14 -15.75
N GLY A 121 -14.95 4.04 -16.44
CA GLY A 121 -13.80 3.94 -17.36
C GLY A 121 -12.45 3.66 -16.69
N ASN A 122 -12.46 3.09 -15.48
CA ASN A 122 -11.26 2.64 -14.77
C ASN A 122 -11.40 1.16 -14.38
N ASP A 123 -11.25 0.27 -15.36
CA ASP A 123 -11.36 -1.17 -15.12
C ASP A 123 -10.13 -1.70 -14.37
N LEU A 124 -10.29 -1.91 -13.07
CA LEU A 124 -9.28 -2.53 -12.21
C LEU A 124 -9.52 -4.04 -12.02
N SER A 125 -10.57 -4.60 -12.62
CA SER A 125 -10.93 -6.01 -12.43
C SER A 125 -10.36 -6.93 -13.53
N THR A 126 -10.16 -6.41 -14.73
CA THR A 126 -9.61 -7.17 -15.85
C THR A 126 -8.08 -7.21 -15.76
N ALA A 127 -7.50 -8.42 -15.82
CA ALA A 127 -6.05 -8.60 -15.89
C ALA A 127 -5.47 -8.00 -17.19
N MET A 128 -4.35 -7.32 -17.08
CA MET A 128 -3.61 -6.73 -18.20
C MET A 128 -2.13 -7.16 -18.12
N PRO A 129 -1.78 -8.36 -18.63
CA PRO A 129 -0.43 -8.92 -18.53
C PRO A 129 0.66 -8.01 -19.10
N GLU A 130 0.36 -7.26 -20.15
CA GLU A 130 1.28 -6.31 -20.77
C GLU A 130 1.71 -5.17 -19.84
N TYR A 131 0.89 -4.86 -18.82
CA TYR A 131 1.17 -3.84 -17.81
C TYR A 131 1.54 -4.43 -16.44
N HIS A 132 1.80 -5.75 -16.38
CA HIS A 132 2.01 -6.48 -15.13
C HIS A 132 0.91 -6.16 -14.12
N PHE A 133 -0.34 -6.26 -14.56
CA PHE A 133 -1.50 -5.99 -13.73
C PHE A 133 -2.36 -7.26 -13.65
N PRO A 134 -2.50 -7.88 -12.45
CA PRO A 134 -3.18 -9.18 -12.31
C PRO A 134 -4.70 -9.08 -12.41
N GLY A 135 -5.27 -7.87 -12.34
CA GLY A 135 -6.69 -7.66 -12.11
C GLY A 135 -7.03 -7.88 -10.63
N LEU A 136 -7.76 -6.93 -10.05
CA LEU A 136 -8.10 -6.94 -8.63
C LEU A 136 -9.41 -7.67 -8.37
N LYS A 137 -9.50 -8.25 -7.18
CA LYS A 137 -10.70 -8.87 -6.61
C LYS A 137 -11.02 -8.23 -5.27
N GLU A 138 -12.25 -8.41 -4.80
CA GLU A 138 -12.64 -7.96 -3.46
C GLU A 138 -11.65 -8.45 -2.39
N GLY A 139 -11.22 -7.54 -1.55
CA GLY A 139 -10.28 -7.78 -0.47
C GLY A 139 -8.82 -7.51 -0.81
N ASP A 140 -8.46 -7.37 -2.09
CA ASP A 140 -7.11 -6.98 -2.50
C ASP A 140 -6.78 -5.58 -1.99
N ILE A 141 -5.51 -5.36 -1.67
CA ILE A 141 -4.99 -4.05 -1.27
C ILE A 141 -4.23 -3.44 -2.44
N TRP A 142 -4.55 -2.20 -2.80
CA TRP A 142 -3.98 -1.54 -3.97
C TRP A 142 -3.82 -0.03 -3.79
N CYS A 143 -2.75 0.52 -4.35
CA CYS A 143 -2.54 1.96 -4.49
C CYS A 143 -3.39 2.53 -5.63
N LEU A 144 -4.46 3.20 -5.25
CA LEU A 144 -5.41 3.84 -6.16
C LEU A 144 -5.03 5.30 -6.42
N CYS A 145 -5.34 5.78 -7.62
CA CYS A 145 -5.28 7.21 -7.95
C CYS A 145 -6.14 8.03 -6.99
N ALA A 146 -5.58 9.08 -6.36
CA ALA A 146 -6.32 9.93 -5.42
C ALA A 146 -7.60 10.51 -6.01
N GLN A 147 -7.54 10.98 -7.26
CA GLN A 147 -8.70 11.49 -7.99
C GLN A 147 -9.79 10.42 -8.18
N ARG A 148 -9.41 9.15 -8.42
CA ARG A 148 -10.38 8.05 -8.58
C ARG A 148 -11.00 7.65 -7.24
N TRP A 149 -10.24 7.71 -6.15
CA TRP A 149 -10.79 7.52 -4.82
C TRP A 149 -11.80 8.63 -4.48
N ALA A 150 -11.46 9.90 -4.72
CA ALA A 150 -12.34 11.04 -4.49
C ALA A 150 -13.63 10.95 -5.34
N GLN A 151 -13.50 10.55 -6.62
CA GLN A 151 -14.64 10.29 -7.49
C GLN A 151 -15.57 9.21 -6.91
N ALA A 152 -15.00 8.12 -6.39
CA ALA A 152 -15.77 7.05 -5.75
C ALA A 152 -16.41 7.50 -4.43
N TYR A 153 -15.76 8.39 -3.67
CA TYR A 153 -16.32 8.98 -2.46
C TYR A 153 -17.57 9.80 -2.77
N SER A 154 -17.51 10.70 -3.76
CA SER A 154 -18.68 11.48 -4.20
C SER A 154 -19.83 10.63 -4.73
N ALA A 155 -19.56 9.40 -5.16
CA ALA A 155 -20.56 8.45 -5.62
C ALA A 155 -21.03 7.48 -4.52
N GLU A 156 -20.55 7.61 -3.28
CA GLU A 156 -20.83 6.68 -2.16
C GLU A 156 -20.36 5.23 -2.43
N MET A 157 -19.31 5.08 -3.25
CA MET A 157 -18.71 3.82 -3.69
C MET A 157 -17.25 3.68 -3.24
N ALA A 158 -16.72 4.61 -2.44
CA ALA A 158 -15.33 4.61 -2.02
C ALA A 158 -14.95 3.35 -1.21
N PRO A 159 -13.82 2.70 -1.53
CA PRO A 159 -13.28 1.63 -0.72
C PRO A 159 -12.67 2.19 0.57
N LYS A 160 -12.56 1.32 1.58
CA LYS A 160 -11.85 1.63 2.84
C LYS A 160 -10.33 1.70 2.58
N ILE A 161 -9.63 2.48 3.41
CA ILE A 161 -8.22 2.85 3.21
C ILE A 161 -7.35 2.52 4.44
N PHE A 162 -6.04 2.55 4.24
CA PHE A 162 -5.03 2.49 5.30
C PHE A 162 -4.30 3.84 5.35
N LEU A 163 -4.48 4.61 6.42
CA LEU A 163 -3.91 5.95 6.57
C LEU A 163 -2.40 5.92 6.62
N GLN A 164 -1.81 4.96 7.35
CA GLN A 164 -0.35 4.86 7.49
C GLN A 164 0.37 4.53 6.17
N ALA A 165 -0.33 3.91 5.21
CA ALA A 165 0.17 3.56 3.89
C ALA A 165 -0.35 4.48 2.77
N THR A 166 -1.13 5.52 3.10
CA THR A 166 -1.65 6.51 2.16
C THR A 166 -0.77 7.75 2.19
N HIS A 167 -0.21 8.13 1.04
CA HIS A 167 0.77 9.21 0.93
C HIS A 167 0.12 10.60 1.11
N GLU A 168 0.86 11.55 1.69
CA GLU A 168 0.38 12.91 2.05
C GLU A 168 -0.31 13.67 0.91
N LYS A 169 0.17 13.58 -0.34
CA LYS A 169 -0.43 14.18 -1.54
C LYS A 169 -1.88 13.77 -1.80
N THR A 170 -2.40 12.75 -1.11
CA THR A 170 -3.83 12.45 -1.09
C THR A 170 -4.65 13.60 -0.50
N LEU A 171 -4.07 14.39 0.42
CA LEU A 171 -4.70 15.55 1.06
C LEU A 171 -5.07 16.65 0.08
N ASP A 172 -4.43 16.70 -1.10
CA ASP A 172 -4.80 17.62 -2.19
C ASP A 172 -6.19 17.29 -2.79
N TYR A 173 -6.70 16.07 -2.56
CA TYR A 173 -7.94 15.56 -3.14
C TYR A 173 -9.04 15.28 -2.10
N ALA A 174 -8.66 14.94 -0.88
CA ALA A 174 -9.61 14.66 0.20
C ALA A 174 -9.02 15.08 1.56
N PRO A 175 -9.78 15.83 2.38
CA PRO A 175 -9.32 16.24 3.70
C PRO A 175 -9.18 15.04 4.64
N ILE A 176 -8.26 15.15 5.62
CA ILE A 176 -7.92 14.06 6.55
C ILE A 176 -9.14 13.58 7.34
N GLU A 177 -10.08 14.47 7.66
CA GLU A 177 -11.31 14.15 8.39
C GLU A 177 -12.14 13.11 7.63
N ILE A 178 -12.30 13.28 6.31
CA ILE A 178 -13.00 12.33 5.45
C ILE A 178 -12.21 11.03 5.35
N LEU A 179 -10.89 11.10 5.16
CA LEU A 179 -10.04 9.91 5.07
C LEU A 179 -10.15 9.04 6.33
N LYS A 180 -10.20 9.66 7.53
CA LYS A 180 -10.36 8.95 8.82
C LYS A 180 -11.67 8.19 8.94
N GLU A 181 -12.75 8.61 8.27
CA GLU A 181 -14.03 7.86 8.26
C GLU A 181 -13.94 6.55 7.46
N PHE A 182 -12.98 6.48 6.54
CA PHE A 182 -12.73 5.33 5.67
C PHE A 182 -11.55 4.47 6.12
N ALA A 183 -10.86 4.85 7.18
CA ALA A 183 -9.68 4.17 7.67
C ALA A 183 -10.01 2.80 8.30
N LEU A 184 -9.27 1.76 7.89
CA LEU A 184 -9.25 0.45 8.55
C LEU A 184 -8.28 0.41 9.73
N ASP A 185 -7.24 1.25 9.70
CA ASP A 185 -6.20 1.43 10.72
C ASP A 185 -6.45 2.69 11.57
N LYS A 186 -7.72 3.01 11.81
CA LYS A 186 -8.13 4.27 12.48
C LYS A 186 -7.57 4.38 13.89
N GLU A 187 -7.63 3.30 14.67
CA GLU A 187 -7.20 3.30 16.07
C GLU A 187 -5.68 3.52 16.19
N GLU A 188 -4.90 2.87 15.32
CA GLU A 188 -3.45 3.06 15.23
C GLU A 188 -3.10 4.47 14.79
N ALA A 189 -3.78 4.98 13.75
CA ALA A 189 -3.58 6.33 13.25
C ALA A 189 -3.88 7.39 14.32
N GLU A 190 -4.93 7.19 15.13
CA GLU A 190 -5.29 8.11 16.22
C GLU A 190 -4.25 8.10 17.35
N LYS A 191 -3.68 6.95 17.69
CA LYS A 191 -2.56 6.85 18.64
C LYS A 191 -1.35 7.62 18.13
N ILE A 192 -0.98 7.43 16.86
CA ILE A 192 0.14 8.14 16.23
C ILE A 192 -0.08 9.65 16.29
N LEU A 193 -1.27 10.13 15.91
CA LEU A 193 -1.59 11.55 15.96
C LEU A 193 -1.54 12.11 17.38
N GLN A 194 -2.03 11.36 18.37
CA GLN A 194 -1.95 11.77 19.78
C GLN A 194 -0.50 11.90 20.23
N GLU A 195 0.34 10.91 19.95
CA GLU A 195 1.77 10.95 20.29
C GLU A 195 2.50 12.12 19.63
N LEU A 196 2.17 12.44 18.38
CA LEU A 196 2.75 13.60 17.68
C LEU A 196 2.32 14.92 18.30
N ASN A 197 1.05 15.04 18.70
CA ASN A 197 0.55 16.21 19.40
C ASN A 197 1.21 16.39 20.77
N ASP A 198 1.34 15.30 21.54
CA ASP A 198 2.01 15.33 22.84
C ASP A 198 3.48 15.78 22.70
N LYS A 199 4.20 15.26 21.70
CA LYS A 199 5.56 15.69 21.38
C LYS A 199 5.63 17.16 20.99
N ARG A 200 4.67 17.63 20.20
CA ARG A 200 4.59 19.05 19.80
C ARG A 200 4.39 19.95 21.01
N ASP A 201 3.49 19.57 21.91
CA ASP A 201 3.19 20.33 23.11
C ASP A 201 4.38 20.33 24.09
N GLN A 202 5.06 19.19 24.23
CA GLN A 202 6.33 19.12 24.96
C GLN A 202 7.38 20.06 24.38
N LEU A 203 7.57 20.09 23.06
CA LEU A 203 8.52 20.98 22.41
C LEU A 203 8.16 22.46 22.61
N ASN A 204 6.88 22.80 22.47
CA ASN A 204 6.39 24.17 22.70
C ASN A 204 6.58 24.64 24.13
N ASN A 205 6.60 23.72 25.11
CA ASN A 205 6.87 24.05 26.51
C ASN A 205 8.38 24.23 26.81
N LEU A 206 9.26 23.90 25.87
CA LEU A 206 10.73 24.06 26.00
C LEU A 206 11.27 25.33 25.33
N LEU A 207 10.47 26.00 24.50
CA LEU A 207 10.80 27.22 23.76
C LEU A 207 10.26 28.45 24.48
#